data_AF-A0A1L0D2X0-F1
#
_entry.id   AF-A0A1L0D2X0-F1
#
_cell.length_a   1.000
_cell.length_b   1.000
_cell.length_c   1.000
_cell.angle_alpha   90.00
_cell.angle_beta   90.00
_cell.angle_gamma   90.00
#
_symmetry.space_group_name_H-M   'P 1'
#
loop_
_entity.id
_entity.type
_entity.pdbx_description
1 polymer ?
#
loop_
_entity_poly.entity_id
_entity_poly.type
_entity_poly.pdbx_seq_one_letter_code
_entity_poly.pdbx_strand_id
1 'polypeptide(L)'
;MDLSALSHPNERISERDYVGGAVRRFAYTAPLKIGSLEDEVRIAFQTTRNLFWVPTRNCDSYQFQNKRDTITGFYQCDSNGVYLPSKLTSFRNTGYLFHWWYSETDTGGASGYFGYDKVQYGVYSGNVTFGIATADLFGEIGLGFPDLQILDTDSTLGGVTFSQQLLENGDIESSAYSFQLGINNASEGTLLLGAVDHSKYEGKLQKVKMVDLYTDGSDSILILLDGYLGDGFSSEMNISVLVTTIAG
;
A
#
# COMPACT_ATOMS: atom_id res chain seq x y z
N MET A 1 -10.82 -43.47 -25.85
CA MET A 1 -10.67 -42.91 -24.49
C MET A 1 -10.41 -41.44 -24.69
N ASP A 2 -11.49 -40.67 -24.65
CA ASP A 2 -11.53 -39.24 -24.94
C ASP A 2 -11.25 -38.51 -23.63
N LEU A 3 -10.19 -37.68 -23.60
CA LEU A 3 -9.73 -36.91 -22.44
C LEU A 3 -9.94 -35.41 -22.68
N SER A 4 -11.04 -35.04 -23.31
CA SER A 4 -11.52 -33.66 -23.30
C SER A 4 -12.09 -33.33 -21.91
N ALA A 5 -11.27 -32.69 -21.08
CA ALA A 5 -11.74 -32.11 -19.82
C ALA A 5 -12.70 -30.96 -20.14
N LEU A 6 -13.99 -31.21 -19.90
CA LEU A 6 -15.05 -30.21 -19.91
C LEU A 6 -14.72 -29.13 -18.89
N SER A 7 -14.54 -27.90 -19.36
CA SER A 7 -14.48 -26.73 -18.48
C SER A 7 -15.85 -26.54 -17.83
N HIS A 8 -15.92 -26.67 -16.51
CA HIS A 8 -17.09 -26.19 -15.77
C HIS A 8 -17.24 -24.68 -16.02
N PRO A 9 -18.41 -24.19 -16.45
CA PRO A 9 -18.68 -22.76 -16.46
C PRO A 9 -18.68 -22.30 -15.00
N ASN A 10 -17.68 -21.50 -14.63
CA ASN A 10 -17.61 -20.87 -13.32
C ASN A 10 -18.61 -19.69 -13.30
N GLU A 11 -19.90 -20.01 -13.27
CA GLU A 11 -20.98 -19.08 -12.95
C GLU A 11 -20.92 -18.77 -11.44
N ARG A 12 -19.94 -17.97 -11.03
CA ARG A 12 -19.90 -17.21 -9.77
C ARG A 12 -18.71 -16.26 -9.75
N ILE A 13 -18.80 -15.21 -10.56
CA ILE A 13 -18.08 -13.95 -10.28
C ILE A 13 -19.15 -12.88 -10.31
N SER A 14 -19.86 -12.71 -9.20
CA SER A 14 -20.79 -11.58 -9.01
C SER A 14 -20.31 -10.77 -7.82
N GLU A 15 -19.83 -9.56 -8.12
CA GLU A 15 -19.34 -8.50 -7.24
C GLU A 15 -18.12 -8.85 -6.37
N ARG A 16 -16.95 -8.36 -6.81
CA ARG A 16 -15.76 -8.29 -5.95
C ARG A 16 -15.66 -6.88 -5.40
N ASP A 17 -15.47 -6.80 -4.09
CA ASP A 17 -15.29 -5.57 -3.33
C ASP A 17 -14.03 -4.81 -3.76
N TYR A 18 -14.00 -3.51 -3.44
CA TYR A 18 -12.90 -2.63 -3.81
C TYR A 18 -12.67 -1.54 -2.77
N VAL A 19 -11.43 -1.07 -2.69
CA VAL A 19 -11.09 0.10 -1.88
C VAL A 19 -11.14 1.32 -2.79
N GLY A 20 -12.20 2.11 -2.70
CA GLY A 20 -12.33 3.38 -3.42
C GLY A 20 -11.44 4.46 -2.81
N GLY A 21 -10.61 5.09 -3.63
CA GLY A 21 -9.63 6.07 -3.17
C GLY A 21 -9.65 7.36 -3.99
N ALA A 22 -9.03 8.40 -3.42
CA ALA A 22 -8.77 9.64 -4.12
C ALA A 22 -7.34 9.61 -4.65
N VAL A 23 -7.20 9.93 -5.93
CA VAL A 23 -5.90 10.23 -6.53
C VAL A 23 -5.60 11.68 -6.20
N ARG A 24 -4.77 11.90 -5.18
CA ARG A 24 -4.22 13.23 -4.89
C ARG A 24 -2.96 13.39 -5.73
N ARG A 25 -2.55 14.64 -6.03
CA ARG A 25 -1.50 15.00 -7.02
C ARG A 25 -0.24 14.12 -7.04
N PHE A 26 0.12 13.46 -5.95
CA PHE A 26 1.33 12.64 -5.82
C PHE A 26 1.10 11.29 -5.08
N ALA A 27 -0.14 10.93 -4.70
CA ALA A 27 -0.43 9.67 -4.00
C ALA A 27 -1.88 9.19 -4.15
N TYR A 28 -2.07 7.88 -4.20
CA TYR A 28 -3.39 7.24 -4.04
C TYR A 28 -3.71 7.07 -2.56
N THR A 29 -4.84 7.62 -2.10
CA THR A 29 -5.27 7.52 -0.68
C THR A 29 -6.67 6.96 -0.57
N ALA A 30 -6.92 6.11 0.42
CA ALA A 30 -8.25 5.58 0.69
C ALA A 30 -8.57 5.54 2.18
N PRO A 31 -9.85 5.68 2.56
CA PRO A 31 -10.27 5.57 3.95
C PRO A 31 -10.25 4.11 4.40
N LEU A 32 -9.78 3.89 5.62
CA LEU A 32 -9.92 2.66 6.38
C LEU A 32 -10.74 2.95 7.62
N LYS A 33 -11.57 2.01 8.06
CA LYS A 33 -12.18 2.08 9.39
C LYS A 33 -11.46 1.13 10.33
N ILE A 34 -11.01 1.62 11.46
CA ILE A 34 -10.11 0.88 12.34
C ILE A 34 -10.70 0.79 13.75
N GLY A 35 -10.59 -0.39 14.35
CA GLY A 35 -11.00 -0.64 15.71
C GLY A 35 -12.51 -0.81 15.91
N SER A 36 -12.90 -1.08 17.16
CA SER A 36 -14.29 -1.37 17.52
C SER A 36 -15.25 -0.18 17.40
N LEU A 37 -14.73 1.04 17.28
CA LEU A 37 -15.52 2.26 17.02
C LEU A 37 -15.50 2.69 15.55
N GLU A 38 -14.82 1.93 14.68
CA GLU A 38 -14.70 2.24 13.25
C GLU A 38 -14.10 3.64 12.98
N ASP A 39 -13.03 3.99 13.71
CA ASP A 39 -12.31 5.25 13.51
C ASP A 39 -11.85 5.33 12.05
N GLU A 40 -12.27 6.37 11.32
CA GLU A 40 -11.88 6.54 9.92
C GLU A 40 -10.50 7.21 9.83
N VAL A 41 -9.55 6.52 9.21
CA VAL A 41 -8.20 7.02 8.93
C VAL A 41 -7.93 6.85 7.44
N ARG A 42 -7.55 7.94 6.78
CA ARG A 42 -7.26 7.94 5.35
C ARG A 42 -5.75 7.76 5.13
N ILE A 43 -5.39 6.68 4.44
CA ILE A 43 -4.02 6.18 4.33
C ILE A 43 -3.56 6.21 2.87
N ALA A 44 -2.28 6.49 2.60
CA ALA A 44 -1.74 6.31 1.24
C ALA A 44 -1.36 4.87 0.99
N PHE A 45 -1.65 4.41 -0.23
CA PHE A 45 -1.21 3.11 -0.70
C PHE A 45 -0.05 3.28 -1.69
N GLN A 46 1.01 2.56 -1.42
CA GLN A 46 2.24 2.51 -2.19
C GLN A 46 2.44 1.09 -2.69
N THR A 47 3.01 0.90 -3.87
CA THR A 47 3.41 -0.44 -4.38
C THR A 47 4.87 -0.77 -4.04
N THR A 48 5.49 0.07 -3.21
CA THR A 48 6.83 -0.07 -2.65
C THR A 48 6.74 -0.40 -1.18
N ARG A 49 7.76 -1.07 -0.66
CA ARG A 49 7.96 -1.37 0.77
C ARG A 49 6.86 -2.24 1.39
N ASN A 50 7.24 -3.00 2.40
CA ASN A 50 6.30 -3.71 3.25
C ASN A 50 6.00 -2.90 4.52
N LEU A 51 5.07 -1.97 4.41
CA LEU A 51 4.83 -0.99 5.47
C LEU A 51 3.34 -0.93 5.77
N PHE A 52 2.94 -1.01 7.03
CA PHE A 52 1.58 -0.64 7.40
C PHE A 52 1.61 0.01 8.77
N TRP A 53 1.32 1.31 8.80
CA TRP A 53 1.15 2.05 10.04
C TRP A 53 0.13 3.17 9.89
N VAL A 54 -0.40 3.58 11.04
CA VAL A 54 -1.35 4.69 11.15
C VAL A 54 -0.87 5.71 12.19
N PRO A 55 -1.11 7.01 11.95
CA PRO A 55 -0.70 8.05 12.88
C PRO A 55 -1.56 8.01 14.15
N THR A 56 -0.94 8.32 15.28
CA THR A 56 -1.63 8.62 16.53
C THR A 56 -1.49 10.11 16.89
N ARG A 57 -1.97 10.53 18.07
CA ARG A 57 -1.83 11.91 18.55
C ARG A 57 -0.36 12.32 18.70
N ASN A 58 -0.14 13.64 18.76
CA ASN A 58 1.16 14.29 18.92
C ASN A 58 2.03 14.14 17.66
N CYS A 59 1.51 14.58 16.52
CA CYS A 59 2.30 14.68 15.30
C CYS A 59 3.57 15.50 15.56
N ASP A 60 4.70 14.94 15.14
CA ASP A 60 5.93 15.70 15.11
C ASP A 60 5.80 16.74 13.99
N SER A 61 6.08 18.01 14.28
CA SER A 61 6.04 19.03 13.24
C SER A 61 7.28 18.89 12.37
N TYR A 62 7.17 18.23 11.21
CA TYR A 62 8.26 18.35 10.24
C TYR A 62 8.27 19.75 9.63
N GLN A 63 9.39 20.44 9.79
CA GLN A 63 9.60 21.78 9.25
C GLN A 63 10.12 21.72 7.80
N PHE A 64 9.49 20.94 6.90
CA PHE A 64 9.64 21.18 5.45
C PHE A 64 8.72 22.35 5.03
N GLN A 65 8.82 23.50 5.70
CA GLN A 65 8.14 24.73 5.26
C GLN A 65 8.96 25.44 4.19
N ASN A 66 9.17 24.79 3.04
CA ASN A 66 9.48 25.57 1.85
C ASN A 66 8.20 26.31 1.47
N LYS A 67 8.22 27.66 1.57
CA LYS A 67 7.08 28.57 1.27
C LYS A 67 6.48 28.43 -0.15
N ARG A 68 6.98 27.52 -0.98
CA ARG A 68 6.48 27.23 -2.34
C ARG A 68 5.62 25.96 -2.41
N ASP A 69 5.63 25.10 -1.39
CA ASP A 69 4.82 23.88 -1.39
C ASP A 69 3.42 24.16 -0.86
N THR A 70 2.45 24.17 -1.78
CA THR A 70 0.99 24.23 -1.48
C THR A 70 0.44 22.91 -0.90
N ILE A 71 1.32 22.03 -0.41
CA ILE A 71 1.03 20.63 0.00
C ILE A 71 0.98 20.50 1.54
N THR A 72 0.78 21.60 2.26
CA THR A 72 0.84 21.64 3.74
C THR A 72 -0.09 20.66 4.45
N GLY A 73 -1.21 20.27 3.82
CA GLY A 73 -2.15 19.29 4.38
C GLY A 73 -1.78 17.82 4.16
N PHE A 74 -0.67 17.51 3.48
CA PHE A 74 -0.15 16.14 3.38
C PHE A 74 0.95 15.89 4.40
N TYR A 75 1.82 16.87 4.65
CA TYR A 75 2.91 16.79 5.63
C TYR A 75 2.46 17.03 7.08
N GLN A 76 1.20 16.73 7.38
CA GLN A 76 0.64 16.81 8.73
C GLN A 76 0.03 15.44 9.07
N CYS A 77 0.55 14.79 10.10
CA CYS A 77 0.18 13.40 10.42
C CYS A 77 -1.31 13.22 10.74
N ASP A 78 -1.96 14.25 11.30
CA ASP A 78 -3.36 14.23 11.73
C ASP A 78 -4.34 14.75 10.68
N SER A 79 -3.84 15.29 9.56
CA SER A 79 -4.65 15.87 8.48
C SER A 79 -5.63 14.89 7.83
N ASN A 80 -5.33 13.59 7.92
CA ASN A 80 -6.09 12.51 7.29
C ASN A 80 -6.67 11.54 8.33
N GLY A 81 -6.85 12.00 9.58
CA GLY A 81 -7.35 11.20 10.68
C GLY A 81 -6.23 10.52 11.47
N VAL A 82 -6.52 10.20 12.73
CA VAL A 82 -5.59 9.52 13.65
C VAL A 82 -6.28 8.38 14.35
N TYR A 83 -5.51 7.37 14.74
CA TYR A 83 -6.00 6.22 15.47
C TYR A 83 -5.71 6.33 16.98
N LEU A 84 -6.75 6.10 17.80
CA LEU A 84 -6.68 6.27 19.26
C LEU A 84 -7.03 4.98 20.01
N PRO A 85 -6.07 4.04 20.15
CA PRO A 85 -6.31 2.70 20.70
C PRO A 85 -6.85 2.68 22.13
N SER A 86 -6.50 3.69 22.94
CA SER A 86 -6.96 3.80 24.35
C SER A 86 -8.49 3.84 24.52
N LYS A 87 -9.24 4.09 23.44
CA LYS A 87 -10.71 4.14 23.45
C LYS A 87 -11.37 2.85 22.97
N LEU A 88 -10.57 1.86 22.56
CA LEU A 88 -11.03 0.72 21.79
C LEU A 88 -10.92 -0.59 22.58
N THR A 89 -11.94 -1.43 22.43
CA THR A 89 -12.07 -2.70 23.15
C THR A 89 -11.50 -3.88 22.37
N SER A 90 -11.40 -3.76 21.05
CA SER A 90 -10.82 -4.78 20.16
C SER A 90 -9.30 -4.70 20.07
N PHE A 91 -8.72 -3.55 20.44
CA PHE A 91 -7.30 -3.27 20.34
C PHE A 91 -6.46 -4.19 21.22
N ARG A 92 -5.38 -4.73 20.64
CA ARG A 92 -4.35 -5.48 21.37
C ARG A 92 -2.97 -4.93 21.04
N ASN A 93 -2.26 -4.48 22.07
CA ASN A 93 -0.85 -4.13 21.93
C ASN A 93 -0.02 -5.43 21.86
N THR A 94 0.92 -5.52 20.91
CA THR A 94 1.77 -6.71 20.76
C THR A 94 2.99 -6.68 21.69
N GLY A 95 3.33 -5.51 22.23
CA GLY A 95 4.50 -5.25 23.06
C GLY A 95 5.77 -4.93 22.27
N TYR A 96 5.72 -5.02 20.94
CA TYR A 96 6.85 -4.72 20.05
C TYR A 96 6.84 -3.25 19.64
N LEU A 97 8.04 -2.66 19.56
CA LEU A 97 8.18 -1.30 19.05
C LEU A 97 8.00 -1.31 17.54
N PHE A 98 7.60 -0.16 17.00
CA PHE A 98 7.50 0.08 15.57
C PHE A 98 8.39 1.26 15.22
N HIS A 99 9.28 1.07 14.24
CA HIS A 99 10.14 2.12 13.71
C HIS A 99 10.21 2.10 12.19
N TRP A 100 10.13 3.30 11.61
CA TRP A 100 10.28 3.54 10.20
C TRP A 100 10.90 4.92 9.97
N TRP A 101 11.95 5.00 9.14
CA TRP A 101 12.66 6.24 8.84
C TRP A 101 12.91 6.38 7.34
N TYR A 102 12.73 7.59 6.81
CA TYR A 102 12.98 7.87 5.38
C TYR A 102 14.46 7.89 5.02
N SER A 103 15.32 8.13 6.00
CA SER A 103 16.76 8.24 5.81
C SER A 103 17.49 7.67 7.03
N GLU A 104 18.71 7.19 6.79
CA GLU A 104 19.62 6.70 7.84
C GLU A 104 20.02 7.78 8.87
N THR A 105 19.66 9.05 8.65
CA THR A 105 19.96 10.17 9.54
C THR A 105 18.85 10.43 10.57
N ASP A 106 17.89 9.53 10.75
CA ASP A 106 16.73 9.64 11.67
C ASP A 106 15.89 10.92 11.45
N THR A 107 15.96 11.50 10.27
CA THR A 107 15.21 12.70 9.90
C THR A 107 14.03 12.29 9.03
N GLY A 108 12.84 12.30 9.63
CA GLY A 108 11.55 12.03 8.99
C GLY A 108 11.17 10.55 9.05
N GLY A 109 9.92 10.25 9.43
CA GLY A 109 9.49 8.88 9.69
C GLY A 109 8.39 8.74 10.73
N ALA A 110 8.27 7.53 11.26
CA ALA A 110 7.23 7.13 12.20
C ALA A 110 7.82 6.22 13.29
N SER A 111 7.55 6.54 14.56
CA SER A 111 7.95 5.74 15.71
C SER A 111 6.77 5.49 16.64
N GLY A 112 6.69 4.27 17.17
CA GLY A 112 5.66 3.88 18.11
C GLY A 112 5.71 2.40 18.43
N TYR A 113 4.57 1.73 18.31
CA TYR A 113 4.44 0.31 18.66
C TYR A 113 3.51 -0.42 17.70
N PHE A 114 3.71 -1.73 17.61
CA PHE A 114 2.80 -2.61 16.91
C PHE A 114 1.53 -2.85 17.70
N GLY A 115 0.44 -2.89 16.96
CA GLY A 115 -0.88 -3.21 17.44
C GLY A 115 -1.57 -4.21 16.55
N TYR A 116 -2.56 -4.88 17.11
CA TYR A 116 -3.46 -5.78 16.41
C TYR A 116 -4.89 -5.29 16.64
N ASP A 117 -5.62 -5.01 15.57
CA ASP A 117 -7.03 -4.65 15.62
C ASP A 117 -7.75 -4.94 14.30
N LYS A 118 -9.07 -4.83 14.31
CA LYS A 118 -9.93 -4.88 13.14
C LYS A 118 -9.68 -3.68 12.24
N VAL A 119 -9.40 -3.93 10.98
CA VAL A 119 -9.34 -2.93 9.91
C VAL A 119 -10.34 -3.31 8.84
N GLN A 120 -11.21 -2.37 8.49
CA GLN A 120 -12.11 -2.46 7.35
C GLN A 120 -11.52 -1.71 6.16
N TYR A 121 -11.44 -2.40 5.02
CA TYR A 121 -10.95 -1.91 3.74
C TYR A 121 -12.01 -2.25 2.67
N GLY A 122 -12.81 -1.25 2.26
CA GLY A 122 -14.02 -1.51 1.45
C GLY A 122 -15.17 -2.06 2.31
N VAL A 123 -15.83 -3.11 1.83
CA VAL A 123 -16.82 -3.91 2.59
C VAL A 123 -16.21 -5.06 3.38
N TYR A 124 -14.95 -5.44 3.12
CA TYR A 124 -14.23 -6.44 3.92
C TYR A 124 -13.63 -5.86 5.20
N SER A 125 -13.55 -6.70 6.24
CA SER A 125 -12.86 -6.38 7.48
C SER A 125 -12.16 -7.59 8.06
N GLY A 126 -10.88 -7.43 8.38
CA GLY A 126 -10.05 -8.45 8.99
C GLY A 126 -9.29 -7.88 10.18
N ASN A 127 -8.83 -8.75 11.07
CA ASN A 127 -7.90 -8.32 12.11
C ASN A 127 -6.47 -8.38 11.56
N VAL A 128 -5.75 -7.28 11.66
CA VAL A 128 -4.41 -7.14 11.10
C VAL A 128 -3.49 -6.46 12.11
N THR A 129 -2.21 -6.78 12.00
CA THR A 129 -1.11 -6.17 12.72
C THR A 129 -0.56 -4.99 11.92
N PHE A 130 -0.42 -3.85 12.58
CA PHE A 130 0.08 -2.61 11.99
C PHE A 130 0.76 -1.73 13.04
N GLY A 131 1.61 -0.81 12.59
CA GLY A 131 2.26 0.19 13.43
C GLY A 131 1.29 1.31 13.85
N ILE A 132 1.41 1.77 15.08
CA ILE A 132 0.70 2.93 15.61
C ILE A 132 1.75 3.90 16.09
N ALA A 133 1.87 5.04 15.42
CA ALA A 133 3.07 5.85 15.53
C ALA A 133 2.78 7.34 15.65
N THR A 134 3.64 8.04 16.39
CA THR A 134 3.86 9.47 16.16
C THR A 134 4.69 9.61 14.90
N ALA A 135 4.29 10.52 14.03
CA ALA A 135 4.93 10.71 12.75
C ALA A 135 4.83 12.17 12.32
N ASP A 136 5.61 12.47 11.30
CA ASP A 136 5.71 13.77 10.67
C ASP A 136 4.88 13.84 9.36
N LEU A 137 4.32 12.70 8.96
CA LEU A 137 3.52 12.45 7.76
C LEU A 137 2.25 11.66 8.13
N PHE A 138 1.27 11.63 7.23
CA PHE A 138 0.08 10.77 7.37
C PHE A 138 0.46 9.29 7.13
N GLY A 139 -0.40 8.35 7.56
CA GLY A 139 -0.09 6.92 7.53
C GLY A 139 -0.03 6.29 6.15
N GLU A 140 0.66 5.15 6.06
CA GLU A 140 1.01 4.48 4.81
C GLU A 140 0.73 2.97 4.86
N ILE A 141 0.29 2.43 3.73
CA ILE A 141 0.32 1.01 3.39
C ILE A 141 1.20 0.81 2.16
N GLY A 142 2.35 0.19 2.37
CA GLY A 142 3.19 -0.39 1.34
C GLY A 142 2.74 -1.80 0.98
N LEU A 143 2.45 -2.00 -0.29
CA LEU A 143 2.09 -3.28 -0.93
C LEU A 143 3.30 -3.89 -1.66
N GLY A 144 4.51 -3.49 -1.26
CA GLY A 144 5.76 -4.06 -1.73
C GLY A 144 6.07 -5.38 -1.04
N PHE A 145 7.32 -5.81 -1.21
CA PHE A 145 7.84 -7.04 -0.63
C PHE A 145 8.53 -6.76 0.70
N PRO A 146 8.72 -7.77 1.56
CA PRO A 146 9.55 -7.63 2.73
C PRO A 146 10.98 -7.20 2.37
N ASP A 147 11.51 -6.22 3.08
CA ASP A 147 12.91 -5.81 2.99
C ASP A 147 13.73 -6.60 4.01
N LEU A 148 14.56 -7.51 3.51
CA LEU A 148 15.37 -8.41 4.32
C LEU A 148 16.72 -7.82 4.72
N GLN A 149 17.07 -6.63 4.20
CA GLN A 149 18.33 -5.95 4.52
C GLN A 149 18.25 -5.12 5.81
N ILE A 150 17.10 -5.12 6.47
CA ILE A 150 16.84 -4.27 7.62
C ILE A 150 17.50 -4.79 8.87
N LEU A 151 18.25 -3.90 9.51
CA LEU A 151 18.92 -4.16 10.78
C LEU A 151 18.02 -3.89 11.99
N ASP A 152 16.93 -3.13 11.79
CA ASP A 152 15.97 -2.82 12.83
C ASP A 152 14.91 -3.93 12.96
N THR A 153 15.01 -4.71 14.03
CA THR A 153 14.06 -5.80 14.33
C THR A 153 12.65 -5.31 14.64
N ASP A 154 12.50 -4.02 14.93
CA ASP A 154 11.23 -3.37 15.26
C ASP A 154 10.56 -2.72 14.02
N SER A 155 11.04 -2.98 12.80
CA SER A 155 10.42 -2.47 11.57
C SER A 155 9.35 -3.42 10.99
N THR A 156 8.30 -2.88 10.36
CA THR A 156 7.33 -3.69 9.59
C THR A 156 7.95 -4.31 8.34
N LEU A 157 9.02 -3.71 7.84
CA LEU A 157 9.54 -3.96 6.51
C LEU A 157 10.05 -5.40 6.36
N GLY A 158 10.64 -6.01 7.39
CA GLY A 158 11.01 -7.43 7.38
C GLY A 158 9.87 -8.39 7.79
N GLY A 159 8.70 -7.87 8.16
CA GLY A 159 7.60 -8.63 8.76
C GLY A 159 6.61 -9.23 7.76
N VAL A 160 5.46 -9.70 8.26
CA VAL A 160 4.37 -10.24 7.43
C VAL A 160 3.67 -9.11 6.67
N THR A 161 3.59 -9.22 5.35
CA THR A 161 2.97 -8.19 4.50
C THR A 161 1.48 -8.02 4.74
N PHE A 162 0.95 -6.82 4.49
CA PHE A 162 -0.50 -6.58 4.54
C PHE A 162 -1.28 -7.61 3.71
N SER A 163 -0.87 -7.83 2.46
CA SER A 163 -1.50 -8.83 1.57
C SER A 163 -1.42 -10.25 2.11
N GLN A 164 -0.32 -10.63 2.76
CA GLN A 164 -0.20 -11.94 3.39
C GLN A 164 -1.12 -12.08 4.61
N GLN A 165 -1.27 -11.04 5.45
CA GLN A 165 -2.22 -11.06 6.55
C GLN A 165 -3.66 -11.25 6.05
N LEU A 166 -4.03 -10.60 4.94
CA LEU A 166 -5.34 -10.79 4.31
C LEU A 166 -5.54 -12.21 3.78
N LEU A 167 -4.50 -12.79 3.17
CA LEU A 167 -4.54 -14.17 2.68
C LEU A 167 -4.70 -15.16 3.84
N GLU A 168 -3.97 -14.96 4.94
CA GLU A 168 -4.04 -15.80 6.14
C GLU A 168 -5.39 -15.69 6.86
N ASN A 169 -6.01 -14.51 6.84
CA ASN A 169 -7.38 -14.31 7.33
C ASN A 169 -8.46 -14.92 6.43
N GLY A 170 -8.12 -15.29 5.19
CA GLY A 170 -9.09 -15.74 4.19
C GLY A 170 -9.89 -14.61 3.55
N ASP A 171 -9.44 -13.35 3.71
CA ASP A 171 -10.09 -12.16 3.15
C ASP A 171 -9.85 -12.05 1.64
N ILE A 172 -8.74 -12.58 1.14
CA ILE A 172 -8.39 -12.67 -0.28
C ILE A 172 -7.88 -14.07 -0.64
N GLU A 173 -8.06 -14.50 -1.90
CA GLU A 173 -7.60 -15.81 -2.37
C GLU A 173 -6.17 -15.81 -2.93
N SER A 174 -5.59 -14.62 -3.16
CA SER A 174 -4.26 -14.47 -3.74
C SER A 174 -3.60 -13.18 -3.26
N SER A 175 -2.31 -13.26 -2.91
CA SER A 175 -1.47 -12.09 -2.60
C SER A 175 -1.09 -11.36 -3.90
N ALA A 176 -2.08 -10.69 -4.49
CA ALA A 176 -1.95 -9.90 -5.70
C ALA A 176 -2.91 -8.71 -5.60
N TYR A 177 -2.68 -7.66 -6.38
CA TYR A 177 -3.56 -6.49 -6.40
C TYR A 177 -3.59 -5.84 -7.78
N SER A 178 -4.65 -5.08 -8.04
CA SER A 178 -4.79 -4.27 -9.26
C SER A 178 -5.09 -2.82 -8.88
N PHE A 179 -4.33 -1.89 -9.47
CA PHE A 179 -4.60 -0.45 -9.38
C PHE A 179 -5.29 0.06 -10.64
N GLN A 180 -6.30 0.90 -10.45
CA GLN A 180 -6.98 1.65 -11.51
C GLN A 180 -7.02 3.12 -11.09
N LEU A 181 -6.06 3.91 -11.56
CA LEU A 181 -5.89 5.31 -11.13
C LEU A 181 -6.69 6.32 -11.98
N GLY A 182 -7.43 5.85 -12.99
CA GLY A 182 -8.17 6.69 -13.93
C GLY A 182 -7.28 7.33 -15.00
N ILE A 183 -7.91 8.15 -15.86
CA ILE A 183 -7.20 8.98 -16.86
C ILE A 183 -6.56 10.19 -16.18
N ASN A 184 -5.62 10.86 -16.87
CA ASN A 184 -4.92 12.05 -16.36
C ASN A 184 -5.89 13.03 -15.63
N ASN A 185 -5.52 13.45 -14.42
CA ASN A 185 -6.32 14.28 -13.50
C ASN A 185 -7.61 13.65 -12.95
N ALA A 186 -7.78 12.33 -13.02
CA ALA A 186 -8.85 11.65 -12.28
C ALA A 186 -8.75 12.00 -10.79
N SER A 187 -9.89 12.30 -10.17
CA SER A 187 -9.99 12.56 -8.73
C SER A 187 -10.12 11.28 -7.92
N GLU A 188 -10.45 10.17 -8.57
CA GLU A 188 -10.79 8.90 -7.95
C GLU A 188 -10.11 7.75 -8.67
N GLY A 189 -9.82 6.69 -7.93
CA GLY A 189 -9.32 5.44 -8.46
C GLY A 189 -9.79 4.26 -7.60
N THR A 190 -9.33 3.08 -7.97
CA THR A 190 -9.72 1.83 -7.32
C THR A 190 -8.52 0.94 -7.11
N LEU A 191 -8.41 0.41 -5.89
CA LEU A 191 -7.51 -0.68 -5.53
C LEU A 191 -8.34 -1.94 -5.31
N LEU A 192 -8.01 -3.00 -6.04
CA LEU A 192 -8.56 -4.34 -5.88
C LEU A 192 -7.51 -5.23 -5.23
N LEU A 193 -7.87 -5.89 -4.13
CA LEU A 193 -7.01 -6.85 -3.42
C LEU A 193 -7.44 -8.27 -3.81
N GLY A 194 -6.49 -9.11 -4.23
CA GLY A 194 -6.74 -10.47 -4.71
C GLY A 194 -7.56 -10.58 -6.00
N ALA A 195 -7.74 -9.47 -6.72
CA ALA A 195 -8.70 -9.40 -7.82
C ALA A 195 -8.25 -8.49 -8.97
N VAL A 196 -8.92 -8.67 -10.10
CA VAL A 196 -8.78 -7.86 -11.31
C VAL A 196 -10.16 -7.60 -11.90
N ASP A 197 -10.42 -6.38 -12.34
CA ASP A 197 -11.64 -6.01 -13.06
C ASP A 197 -11.35 -6.04 -14.56
N HIS A 198 -11.90 -7.05 -15.23
CA HIS A 198 -11.71 -7.27 -16.66
C HIS A 198 -12.44 -6.24 -17.55
N SER A 199 -13.31 -5.40 -16.99
CA SER A 199 -13.96 -4.31 -17.73
C SER A 199 -13.08 -3.06 -17.89
N LYS A 200 -11.92 -3.04 -17.22
CA LYS A 200 -11.09 -1.83 -17.05
C LYS A 200 -9.86 -1.79 -17.95
N TYR A 201 -9.72 -2.78 -18.82
CA TYR A 201 -8.64 -2.84 -19.80
C TYR A 201 -9.14 -3.50 -21.09
N GLU A 202 -8.46 -3.23 -22.20
CA GLU A 202 -8.73 -3.86 -23.49
C GLU A 202 -7.71 -4.97 -23.79
N GLY A 203 -8.12 -5.97 -24.55
CA GLY A 203 -7.26 -7.07 -24.96
C GLY A 203 -6.99 -8.08 -23.84
N LYS A 204 -5.75 -8.60 -23.78
CA LYS A 204 -5.34 -9.63 -22.81
C LYS A 204 -4.21 -9.09 -21.93
N LEU A 205 -4.32 -9.26 -20.63
CA LEU A 205 -3.23 -8.99 -19.70
C LEU A 205 -2.00 -9.80 -20.07
N GLN A 206 -0.86 -9.10 -20.12
CA GLN A 206 0.43 -9.71 -20.39
C GLN A 206 1.20 -9.84 -19.08
N LYS A 207 1.99 -10.91 -18.97
CA LYS A 207 2.91 -11.10 -17.85
C LYS A 207 4.26 -10.49 -18.23
N VAL A 208 4.75 -9.60 -17.38
CA VAL A 208 6.12 -9.08 -17.44
C VAL A 208 6.88 -9.68 -16.27
N LYS A 209 8.12 -10.11 -16.51
CA LYS A 209 8.95 -10.68 -15.44
C LYS A 209 9.46 -9.54 -14.55
N MET A 210 9.25 -9.67 -13.24
CA MET A 210 9.90 -8.79 -12.27
C MET A 210 11.41 -9.03 -12.31
N VAL A 211 12.18 -7.96 -12.16
CA VAL A 211 13.63 -8.03 -12.01
C VAL A 211 14.00 -7.76 -10.57
N ASP A 212 15.06 -8.42 -10.12
CA ASP A 212 15.62 -8.18 -8.80
C ASP A 212 17.02 -7.60 -9.00
N LEU A 213 17.27 -6.45 -8.37
CA LEU A 213 18.57 -5.76 -8.45
C LEU A 213 19.46 -6.12 -7.25
N TYR A 214 18.90 -6.80 -6.24
CA TYR A 214 19.57 -7.10 -4.99
C TYR A 214 19.69 -8.62 -4.83
N THR A 215 20.70 -9.07 -4.08
CA THR A 215 20.97 -10.51 -3.88
C THR A 215 19.99 -11.17 -2.91
N ASP A 216 19.27 -10.37 -2.13
CA ASP A 216 18.39 -10.73 -1.03
C ASP A 216 16.96 -10.27 -1.23
N GLY A 217 16.60 -9.79 -2.42
CA GLY A 217 15.25 -9.33 -2.74
C GLY A 217 15.13 -7.81 -2.80
N SER A 218 14.39 -7.33 -3.80
CA SER A 218 13.86 -5.95 -3.79
C SER A 218 12.57 -5.89 -2.97
N ASP A 219 12.44 -4.84 -2.16
CA ASP A 219 11.22 -4.48 -1.42
C ASP A 219 10.11 -3.89 -2.33
N SER A 220 10.36 -3.80 -3.63
CA SER A 220 9.59 -3.02 -4.58
C SER A 220 9.39 -3.76 -5.90
N ILE A 221 8.35 -3.37 -6.66
CA ILE A 221 8.10 -3.96 -7.99
C ILE A 221 8.98 -3.28 -9.04
N LEU A 222 9.99 -4.01 -9.51
CA LEU A 222 10.87 -3.59 -10.59
C LEU A 222 10.60 -4.42 -11.85
N ILE A 223 10.54 -3.77 -13.00
CA ILE A 223 10.45 -4.41 -14.32
C ILE A 223 11.55 -3.89 -15.25
N LEU A 224 11.88 -4.66 -16.29
CA LEU A 224 12.77 -4.19 -17.35
C LEU A 224 12.00 -3.29 -18.33
N LEU A 225 12.53 -2.10 -18.58
CA LEU A 225 12.09 -1.20 -19.64
C LEU A 225 13.10 -1.27 -20.79
N ASP A 226 12.70 -1.90 -21.90
CA ASP A 226 13.54 -2.05 -23.09
C ASP A 226 13.81 -0.67 -23.75
N GLY A 227 12.78 0.16 -23.86
CA GLY A 227 12.86 1.49 -24.45
C GLY A 227 11.49 2.16 -24.55
N TYR A 228 11.48 3.37 -25.08
CA TYR A 228 10.26 4.14 -25.31
C TYR A 228 10.26 4.77 -26.71
N LEU A 229 9.07 4.83 -27.30
CA LEU A 229 8.80 5.39 -28.61
C LEU A 229 7.85 6.58 -28.44
N GLY A 230 8.11 7.66 -29.17
CA GLY A 230 7.21 8.81 -29.27
C GLY A 230 7.15 9.34 -30.70
N ASP A 231 6.41 10.43 -30.89
CA ASP A 231 6.27 11.04 -32.20
C ASP A 231 7.62 11.60 -32.70
N GLY A 232 8.16 10.97 -33.74
CA GLY A 232 9.45 11.35 -34.33
C GLY A 232 10.71 10.93 -33.55
N PHE A 233 10.60 10.13 -32.49
CA PHE A 233 11.77 9.65 -31.75
C PHE A 233 11.59 8.26 -31.14
N SER A 234 12.70 7.54 -30.99
CA SER A 234 12.78 6.27 -30.25
C SER A 234 14.06 6.25 -29.43
N SER A 235 14.00 5.74 -28.20
CA SER A 235 15.18 5.51 -27.38
C SER A 235 15.15 4.11 -26.78
N GLU A 236 16.22 3.36 -26.99
CA GLU A 236 16.51 2.16 -26.21
C GLU A 236 17.06 2.57 -24.84
N MET A 237 16.75 1.81 -23.79
CA MET A 237 17.23 2.04 -22.43
C MET A 237 17.79 0.79 -21.80
N ASN A 238 17.05 -0.33 -21.86
CA ASN A 238 17.38 -1.59 -21.18
C ASN A 238 17.71 -1.39 -19.69
N ILE A 239 16.84 -0.67 -18.97
CA ILE A 239 17.02 -0.36 -17.55
C ILE A 239 15.89 -0.97 -16.72
N SER A 240 16.17 -1.26 -15.45
CA SER A 240 15.12 -1.54 -14.48
C SER A 240 14.36 -0.24 -14.14
N VAL A 241 13.04 -0.35 -14.05
CA VAL A 241 12.16 0.75 -13.63
C VAL A 241 11.25 0.31 -12.51
N LEU A 242 11.01 1.24 -11.59
CA LEU A 242 10.09 1.06 -10.48
C LEU A 242 8.65 1.30 -10.92
N VAL A 243 7.76 0.34 -10.62
CA VAL A 243 6.31 0.50 -10.77
C VAL A 243 5.74 1.02 -9.44
N THR A 244 5.52 2.33 -9.34
CA THR A 244 5.07 3.01 -8.12
C THR A 244 3.77 3.81 -8.32
N THR A 245 2.97 3.89 -7.26
CA THR A 245 1.75 4.73 -7.16
C THR A 245 2.00 6.11 -6.54
N ILE A 246 3.25 6.41 -6.18
CA ILE A 246 3.68 7.73 -5.72
C ILE A 246 4.58 8.38 -6.76
N ALA A 247 4.38 9.68 -6.98
CA ALA A 247 5.34 10.49 -7.73
C ALA A 247 6.52 10.84 -6.81
N GLY A 248 7.71 10.32 -7.15
CA GLY A 248 8.97 10.67 -6.48
C GLY A 248 9.47 12.07 -6.83
#